data_AF-A0AAD4BG49-F1
#
_entry.id   AF-A0AAD4BG49-F1
#
_cell.length_a   1.000
_cell.length_b   1.000
_cell.length_c   1.000
_cell.angle_alpha   90.00
_cell.angle_beta   90.00
_cell.angle_gamma   90.00
#
_symmetry.space_group_name_H-M   'P 1'
#
loop_
_entity.id
_entity.type
_entity.pdbx_description
1 polymer ?
#
loop_
_entity_poly.entity_id
_entity_poly.type
_entity_poly.pdbx_seq_one_letter_code
_entity_poly.pdbx_strand_id
1 'polypeptide(L)'
;MSTSVLFSTFPPLPTLSLRVPSETCVNSLYDLLCDRYPDLPASDSLYISSYSRSLTPDTRLSELHGDSSDLVSLRIIPRLRGGKGGFGSQLRAAGGRMSSQKTSNNDSCRDLSGRRLSTIKTAKRLVDYMENEEERKKAAAEAKKAKLETLERKIALASRDPESSAGRKHRFDDTEYLEESQEIIDSVRSAVSTGWCPLPSKCGFNERTFGRPAQEEEKGQG
;
A
#
# COMPACT_ATOMS: atom_id res chain seq x y z
N MET A 1 -54.05 22.27 15.72
CA MET A 1 -53.14 21.21 16.22
C MET A 1 -51.74 21.81 16.34
N SER A 2 -50.94 21.35 17.30
CA SER A 2 -49.58 21.84 17.52
C SER A 2 -48.58 20.76 17.12
N THR A 3 -47.64 21.09 16.26
CA THR A 3 -46.63 20.18 15.73
C THR A 3 -45.29 20.41 16.39
N SER A 4 -44.65 19.32 16.81
CA SER A 4 -43.30 19.32 17.37
C SER A 4 -42.31 19.13 16.24
N VAL A 5 -41.47 20.12 16.01
CA VAL A 5 -40.42 20.09 14.98
C VAL A 5 -39.08 19.91 15.66
N LEU A 6 -38.36 18.85 15.28
CA LEU A 6 -36.99 18.60 15.69
C LEU A 6 -36.04 19.02 14.58
N PHE A 7 -35.06 19.85 14.91
CA PHE A 7 -34.02 20.30 14.00
C PHE A 7 -32.70 19.64 14.34
N SER A 8 -32.25 18.74 13.47
CA SER A 8 -30.90 18.21 13.49
C SER A 8 -29.94 19.25 12.90
N THR A 9 -29.01 19.73 13.71
CA THR A 9 -28.01 20.74 13.38
C THR A 9 -26.64 20.12 13.08
N PHE A 10 -25.63 20.96 12.91
CA PHE A 10 -24.23 20.60 12.74
C PHE A 10 -23.41 21.09 13.94
N PRO A 11 -22.30 20.40 14.30
CA PRO A 11 -21.42 20.86 15.38
C PRO A 11 -20.88 22.27 15.13
N PRO A 12 -20.82 23.16 16.14
CA PRO A 12 -21.02 22.91 17.58
C PRO A 12 -22.47 23.05 18.08
N LEU A 13 -23.45 23.27 17.22
CA LEU A 13 -24.83 23.54 17.63
C LEU A 13 -25.56 22.25 18.07
N PRO A 14 -26.30 22.25 19.19
CA PRO A 14 -27.10 21.11 19.62
C PRO A 14 -28.37 20.97 18.77
N THR A 15 -28.99 19.78 18.83
CA THR A 15 -30.32 19.56 18.24
C THR A 15 -31.34 20.52 18.86
N LEU A 16 -32.08 21.24 18.03
CA LEU A 16 -33.07 22.23 18.46
C LEU A 16 -34.48 21.65 18.34
N SER A 17 -35.41 22.13 19.15
CA SER A 17 -36.81 21.74 19.08
C SER A 17 -37.73 22.96 19.13
N LEU A 18 -38.77 22.96 18.29
CA LEU A 18 -39.84 23.96 18.28
C LEU A 18 -41.20 23.29 18.38
N ARG A 19 -42.13 23.91 19.09
CA ARG A 19 -43.55 23.54 19.09
C ARG A 19 -44.31 24.69 18.46
N VAL A 20 -44.91 24.42 17.30
CA VAL A 20 -45.48 25.45 16.42
C VAL A 20 -46.83 24.96 15.90
N PRO A 21 -47.81 25.83 15.59
CA PRO A 21 -49.06 25.39 14.96
C PRO A 21 -48.84 24.69 13.61
N SER A 22 -49.65 23.68 13.29
CA SER A 22 -49.54 22.89 12.05
C SER A 22 -49.70 23.71 10.76
N GLU A 23 -50.32 24.89 10.83
CA GLU A 23 -50.53 25.79 9.70
C GLU A 23 -49.31 26.66 9.37
N THR A 24 -48.26 26.61 10.20
CA THR A 24 -47.07 27.42 9.95
C THR A 24 -46.29 26.90 8.75
N CYS A 25 -45.77 27.85 7.96
CA CYS A 25 -44.99 27.57 6.77
C CYS A 25 -43.51 27.40 7.12
N VAL A 26 -42.80 26.62 6.32
CA VAL A 26 -41.36 26.36 6.51
C VAL A 26 -40.53 27.67 6.54
N ASN A 27 -40.90 28.69 5.76
CA ASN A 27 -40.19 29.97 5.74
C ASN A 27 -40.20 30.68 7.11
N SER A 28 -41.31 30.59 7.86
CA SER A 28 -41.45 31.24 9.17
C SER A 28 -40.73 30.50 10.31
N LEU A 29 -40.30 29.25 10.08
CA LEU A 29 -39.63 28.45 11.10
C LEU A 29 -38.28 29.03 11.51
N TYR A 30 -37.59 29.69 10.59
CA TYR A 30 -36.28 30.25 10.88
C TYR A 30 -36.38 31.43 11.83
N ASP A 31 -37.34 32.34 11.60
CA ASP A 31 -37.56 33.50 12.47
C ASP A 31 -37.93 33.03 13.88
N LEU A 32 -38.82 32.04 14.00
CA LEU A 32 -39.19 31.42 15.28
C LEU A 32 -38.01 30.71 15.97
N LEU A 33 -37.07 30.16 15.21
CA LEU A 33 -35.83 29.59 15.76
C LEU A 33 -34.92 30.68 16.29
N CYS A 34 -34.75 31.79 15.57
CA CYS A 34 -33.93 32.93 15.99
C CYS A 34 -34.49 33.60 17.26
N ASP A 35 -35.81 33.73 17.37
CA ASP A 35 -36.46 34.27 18.58
C ASP A 35 -36.16 33.41 19.82
N ARG A 36 -36.05 32.10 19.63
CA ARG A 36 -35.79 31.12 20.70
C ARG A 36 -34.31 30.90 20.98
N TYR A 37 -33.48 31.05 19.96
CA TYR A 37 -32.04 30.76 19.97
C TYR A 37 -31.29 31.88 19.26
N PRO A 38 -30.95 32.97 19.98
CA PRO A 38 -30.28 34.13 19.38
C PRO A 38 -28.85 33.84 18.92
N ASP A 39 -28.25 32.74 19.37
CA ASP A 39 -26.90 32.30 18.96
C ASP A 39 -26.88 31.69 17.54
N LEU A 40 -28.04 31.51 16.91
CA LEU A 40 -28.15 30.97 15.57
C LEU A 40 -27.67 32.02 14.52
N PRO A 41 -26.85 31.64 13.53
CA PRO A 41 -26.38 32.59 12.51
C PRO A 41 -27.52 33.12 11.63
N ALA A 42 -27.26 34.06 10.72
CA ALA A 42 -28.31 34.66 9.88
C ALA A 42 -28.91 33.69 8.84
N SER A 43 -30.17 33.89 8.45
CA SER A 43 -30.94 33.02 7.53
C SER A 43 -30.25 32.78 6.19
N ASP A 44 -29.48 33.75 5.71
CA ASP A 44 -28.74 33.64 4.44
C ASP A 44 -27.57 32.65 4.48
N SER A 45 -27.15 32.23 5.67
CA SER A 45 -26.05 31.30 5.88
C SER A 45 -26.51 29.86 6.11
N LEU A 46 -27.79 29.64 6.39
CA LEU A 46 -28.36 28.34 6.73
C LEU A 46 -29.49 27.95 5.78
N TYR A 47 -29.75 26.67 5.65
CA TYR A 47 -30.84 26.11 4.86
C TYR A 47 -31.51 24.98 5.62
N ILE A 48 -32.84 24.97 5.62
CA ILE A 48 -33.64 23.92 6.25
C ILE A 48 -33.99 22.88 5.19
N SER A 49 -33.66 21.62 5.46
CA SER A 49 -33.96 20.46 4.61
C SER A 49 -34.73 19.41 5.37
N SER A 50 -35.58 18.64 4.68
CA SER A 50 -36.12 17.38 5.21
C SER A 50 -35.28 16.20 4.73
N TYR A 51 -35.43 15.06 5.40
CA TYR A 51 -34.79 13.79 5.05
C TYR A 51 -35.47 13.07 3.88
N SER A 52 -36.79 13.23 3.76
CA SER A 52 -37.61 12.42 2.86
C SER A 52 -38.19 13.20 1.68
N ARG A 53 -38.29 14.53 1.79
CA ARG A 53 -38.99 15.36 0.81
C ARG A 53 -38.25 16.66 0.54
N SER A 54 -38.33 17.13 -0.69
CA SER A 54 -37.92 18.51 -1.02
C SER A 54 -38.88 19.49 -0.35
N LEU A 55 -38.34 20.47 0.36
CA LEU A 55 -39.13 21.50 1.02
C LEU A 55 -39.22 22.73 0.12
N THR A 56 -40.44 23.22 -0.09
CA THR A 56 -40.65 24.57 -0.62
C THR A 56 -40.89 25.52 0.56
N PRO A 57 -40.53 26.81 0.46
CA PRO A 57 -40.70 27.77 1.56
C PRO A 57 -42.17 27.90 2.02
N ASP A 58 -43.11 27.68 1.10
CA ASP A 58 -44.55 27.80 1.33
C ASP A 58 -45.20 26.48 1.80
N THR A 59 -44.45 25.38 1.90
CA THR A 59 -44.98 24.11 2.41
C THR A 59 -45.42 24.30 3.86
N ARG A 60 -46.64 23.86 4.19
CA ARG A 60 -47.14 23.87 5.57
C ARG A 60 -46.60 22.68 6.35
N LEU A 61 -46.42 22.88 7.65
CA LEU A 61 -46.04 21.80 8.55
C LEU A 61 -47.02 20.62 8.49
N SER A 62 -48.33 20.86 8.39
CA SER A 62 -49.34 19.81 8.25
C SER A 62 -49.09 18.83 7.10
N GLU A 63 -48.46 19.27 6.01
CA GLU A 63 -48.12 18.43 4.84
C GLU A 63 -46.86 17.57 5.04
N LEU A 64 -46.11 17.82 6.10
CA LEU A 64 -44.85 17.14 6.42
C LEU A 64 -45.03 16.03 7.47
N HIS A 65 -46.13 16.04 8.22
CA HIS A 65 -46.43 15.00 9.20
C HIS A 65 -46.98 13.77 8.48
N GLY A 66 -46.47 12.59 8.81
CA GLY A 66 -47.09 11.34 8.40
C GLY A 66 -48.34 11.06 9.23
N ASP A 67 -49.20 10.15 8.76
CA ASP A 67 -50.53 9.83 9.33
C ASP A 67 -50.56 9.42 10.83
N SER A 68 -49.41 9.35 11.51
CA SER A 68 -49.26 8.74 12.84
C SER A 68 -48.58 9.62 13.90
N SER A 69 -48.07 10.83 13.59
CA SER A 69 -47.48 11.69 14.63
C SER A 69 -47.41 13.16 14.25
N ASP A 70 -47.74 14.05 15.21
CA ASP A 70 -47.50 15.51 15.16
C ASP A 70 -46.00 15.87 15.29
N LEU A 71 -45.10 14.94 14.92
CA LEU A 71 -43.65 15.10 14.96
C LEU A 71 -43.08 15.22 13.55
N VAL A 72 -42.34 16.29 13.29
CA VAL A 72 -41.57 16.48 12.04
C VAL A 72 -40.09 16.62 12.34
N SER A 73 -39.26 15.92 11.58
CA SER A 73 -37.80 16.00 11.68
C SER A 73 -37.22 16.74 10.48
N LEU A 74 -36.54 17.84 10.77
CA LEU A 74 -35.86 18.70 9.80
C LEU A 74 -34.37 18.76 10.12
N ARG A 75 -33.57 19.18 9.15
CA ARG A 75 -32.13 19.39 9.27
C ARG A 75 -31.77 20.80 8.89
N ILE A 76 -30.92 21.44 9.69
CA ILE A 76 -30.33 22.74 9.40
C ILE A 76 -28.92 22.51 8.86
N ILE A 77 -28.66 23.03 7.66
CA ILE A 77 -27.41 22.82 6.93
C ILE A 77 -26.81 24.19 6.60
N PRO A 78 -25.49 24.41 6.80
CA PRO A 78 -24.86 25.63 6.36
C PRO A 78 -24.83 25.72 4.83
N ARG A 79 -25.25 26.86 4.30
CA ARG A 79 -25.14 27.20 2.88
C ARG A 79 -23.68 27.50 2.60
N LEU A 80 -23.07 26.64 1.80
CA LEU A 80 -21.75 26.90 1.26
C LEU A 80 -21.89 28.03 0.24
N ARG A 81 -21.17 29.14 0.46
CA ARG A 81 -21.00 30.21 -0.53
C ARG A 81 -20.20 29.63 -1.69
N GLY A 82 -20.92 29.02 -2.63
CA GLY A 82 -20.32 28.14 -3.63
C GLY A 82 -19.46 28.87 -4.66
N GLY A 83 -18.38 28.20 -5.06
CA GLY A 83 -18.02 28.03 -6.47
C GLY A 83 -18.29 26.56 -6.81
N LYS A 84 -18.77 26.28 -8.02
CA LYS A 84 -19.01 24.92 -8.53
C LYS A 84 -17.65 24.25 -8.68
N GLY A 85 -17.13 23.73 -7.57
CA GLY A 85 -15.74 23.32 -7.43
C GLY A 85 -15.33 22.34 -8.52
N GLY A 86 -14.05 22.36 -8.86
CA GLY A 86 -13.42 21.67 -9.98
C GLY A 86 -13.54 20.14 -10.01
N PHE A 87 -14.58 19.53 -9.45
CA PHE A 87 -14.94 18.14 -9.64
C PHE A 87 -15.10 17.82 -11.13
N GLY A 88 -15.79 18.68 -11.90
CA GLY A 88 -15.89 18.51 -13.35
C GLY A 88 -14.53 18.59 -14.07
N SER A 89 -13.63 19.47 -13.63
CA SER A 89 -12.26 19.52 -14.16
C SER A 89 -11.41 18.33 -13.72
N GLN A 90 -11.61 17.81 -12.51
CA GLN A 90 -10.96 16.59 -12.02
C GLN A 90 -11.43 15.37 -12.80
N LEU A 91 -12.74 15.25 -13.09
CA LEU A 91 -13.28 14.20 -13.95
C LEU A 91 -12.70 14.28 -15.36
N ARG A 92 -12.61 15.49 -15.94
CA ARG A 92 -11.97 15.68 -17.25
C ARG A 92 -10.49 15.34 -17.23
N ALA A 93 -9.76 15.74 -16.20
CA ALA A 93 -8.34 15.43 -16.04
C ALA A 93 -8.10 13.91 -15.85
N ALA A 94 -8.92 13.25 -15.04
CA ALA A 94 -8.84 11.81 -14.82
C ALA A 94 -9.19 11.02 -16.10
N GLY A 95 -10.28 11.39 -16.79
CA GLY A 95 -10.67 10.79 -18.06
C GLY A 95 -9.61 10.95 -19.15
N GLY A 96 -8.97 12.12 -19.22
CA GLY A 96 -7.83 12.35 -20.12
C GLY A 96 -6.67 11.40 -19.86
N ARG A 97 -6.27 11.22 -18.59
CA ARG A 97 -5.19 10.30 -18.19
C ARG A 97 -5.50 8.85 -18.55
N MET A 98 -6.72 8.40 -18.28
CA MET A 98 -7.16 7.04 -18.58
C MET A 98 -7.23 6.77 -20.08
N SER A 99 -7.63 7.75 -20.88
CA SER A 99 -7.71 7.61 -22.33
C SER A 99 -6.33 7.68 -23.01
N SER A 100 -5.39 8.48 -22.48
CA SER A 100 -4.07 8.65 -23.10
C SER A 100 -3.07 7.54 -22.73
N GLN A 101 -3.19 6.94 -21.54
CA GLN A 101 -2.32 5.83 -21.14
C GLN A 101 -2.78 4.53 -21.78
N LYS A 102 -2.25 4.26 -22.99
CA LYS A 102 -2.40 2.96 -23.64
C LYS A 102 -1.76 1.89 -22.76
N THR A 103 -2.56 0.98 -22.21
CA THR A 103 -2.08 -0.07 -21.31
C THR A 103 -1.08 -0.96 -22.04
N SER A 104 0.19 -0.96 -21.63
CA SER A 104 1.24 -1.79 -22.23
C SER A 104 1.30 -3.20 -21.63
N ASN A 105 0.46 -3.50 -20.64
CA ASN A 105 0.40 -4.80 -19.97
C ASN A 105 -0.43 -5.84 -20.77
N ASN A 106 0.04 -6.17 -21.97
CA ASN A 106 -0.58 -7.19 -22.83
C ASN A 106 -0.13 -8.61 -22.47
N ASP A 107 0.60 -8.82 -21.37
CA ASP A 107 1.25 -10.10 -21.09
C ASP A 107 0.30 -11.23 -20.70
N SER A 108 -0.90 -10.83 -20.24
CA SER A 108 -2.00 -11.73 -19.88
C SER A 108 -2.87 -12.11 -21.07
N CYS A 109 -2.74 -11.42 -22.21
CA CYS A 109 -3.48 -11.76 -23.42
C CYS A 109 -3.04 -13.14 -23.96
N ARG A 110 -3.98 -13.83 -24.60
CA ARG A 110 -3.76 -15.11 -25.27
C ARG A 110 -3.68 -14.91 -26.78
N ASP A 111 -2.94 -15.79 -27.45
CA ASP A 111 -2.95 -15.91 -28.90
C ASP A 111 -4.14 -16.78 -29.39
N LEU A 112 -4.29 -16.90 -30.71
CA LEU A 112 -5.32 -17.76 -31.33
C LEU A 112 -5.10 -19.26 -31.03
N SER A 113 -3.93 -19.64 -30.52
CA SER A 113 -3.61 -21.00 -30.10
C SER A 113 -3.87 -21.25 -28.61
N GLY A 114 -4.33 -20.23 -27.87
CA GLY A 114 -4.63 -20.28 -26.43
C GLY A 114 -3.43 -20.10 -25.49
N ARG A 115 -2.22 -19.90 -26.02
CA ARG A 115 -0.99 -19.63 -25.26
C ARG A 115 -0.95 -18.16 -24.84
N ARG A 116 -0.43 -17.89 -23.63
CA ARG A 116 -0.26 -16.50 -23.15
C ARG A 116 0.94 -15.85 -23.84
N LEU A 117 0.84 -14.55 -24.13
CA LEU A 117 1.94 -13.77 -24.70
C LEU A 117 3.19 -13.77 -23.81
N SER A 118 3.01 -13.86 -22.48
CA SER A 118 4.10 -14.07 -21.51
C SER A 118 4.95 -15.30 -21.84
N THR A 119 4.33 -16.46 -22.02
CA THR A 119 5.01 -17.73 -22.32
C THR A 119 5.79 -17.67 -23.63
N ILE A 120 5.25 -16.96 -24.63
CA ILE A 120 5.93 -16.78 -25.92
C ILE A 120 7.15 -15.88 -25.74
N LYS A 121 7.04 -14.79 -24.97
CA LYS A 121 8.17 -13.90 -24.68
C LYS A 121 9.26 -14.61 -23.86
N THR A 122 8.89 -15.43 -22.88
CA THR A 122 9.88 -16.20 -22.11
C THR A 122 10.59 -17.22 -22.98
N ALA A 123 9.87 -17.93 -23.85
CA ALA A 123 10.49 -18.86 -24.80
C ALA A 123 11.48 -18.15 -25.75
N LYS A 124 11.10 -16.99 -26.31
CA LYS A 124 12.01 -16.18 -27.14
C LYS A 124 13.26 -15.76 -26.39
N ARG A 125 13.11 -15.23 -25.17
CA ARG A 125 14.25 -14.86 -24.31
C ARG A 125 15.18 -16.03 -24.01
N LEU A 126 14.65 -17.24 -23.87
CA LEU A 126 15.47 -18.43 -23.65
C LEU A 126 16.26 -18.81 -24.90
N VAL A 127 15.63 -18.73 -26.08
CA VAL A 127 16.32 -18.95 -27.37
C VAL A 127 17.43 -17.92 -27.56
N ASP A 128 17.12 -16.63 -27.41
CA ASP A 128 18.11 -15.54 -27.50
C ASP A 128 19.26 -15.75 -26.49
N TYR A 129 18.97 -16.27 -25.30
CA TYR A 129 19.99 -16.57 -24.31
C TYR A 129 20.92 -17.69 -24.77
N MET A 130 20.37 -18.78 -25.32
CA MET A 130 21.17 -19.90 -25.83
C MET A 130 22.03 -19.50 -27.03
N GLU A 131 21.48 -18.71 -27.95
CA GLU A 131 22.22 -18.18 -29.11
C GLU A 131 23.36 -17.25 -28.68
N ASN A 132 23.11 -16.37 -27.71
CA ASN A 132 24.12 -15.47 -27.15
C ASN A 132 25.06 -16.16 -26.14
N GLU A 133 24.93 -17.46 -25.88
CA GLU A 133 25.78 -18.16 -24.91
C GLU A 133 27.23 -18.25 -25.38
N GLU A 134 27.45 -18.50 -26.67
CA GLU A 134 28.78 -18.63 -27.26
C GLU A 134 29.54 -17.30 -27.28
N GLU A 135 28.84 -16.20 -27.58
CA GLU A 135 29.42 -14.85 -27.51
C GLU A 135 29.75 -14.46 -26.07
N ARG A 136 28.86 -14.76 -25.12
CA ARG A 136 29.10 -14.49 -23.70
C ARG A 136 30.25 -15.32 -23.14
N LYS A 137 30.40 -16.59 -23.56
CA LYS A 137 31.54 -17.44 -23.18
C LYS A 137 32.84 -16.88 -23.73
N LYS A 138 32.88 -16.44 -24.99
CA LYS A 138 34.06 -15.82 -25.60
C LYS A 138 34.44 -14.51 -24.90
N ALA A 139 33.48 -13.62 -24.66
CA ALA A 139 33.68 -12.38 -23.92
C ALA A 139 34.14 -12.64 -22.48
N ALA A 140 33.57 -13.63 -21.79
CA ALA A 140 34.00 -14.02 -20.46
C ALA A 140 35.41 -14.62 -20.45
N ALA A 141 35.78 -15.41 -21.46
CA ALA A 141 37.12 -15.95 -21.61
C ALA A 141 38.16 -14.86 -21.88
N GLU A 142 37.83 -13.89 -22.73
CA GLU A 142 38.69 -12.73 -23.01
C GLU A 142 38.86 -11.85 -21.77
N ALA A 143 37.77 -11.55 -21.05
CA ALA A 143 37.83 -10.82 -19.79
C ALA A 143 38.65 -11.55 -18.72
N LYS A 144 38.56 -12.89 -18.66
CA LYS A 144 39.41 -13.70 -17.77
C LYS A 144 40.88 -13.62 -18.17
N LYS A 145 41.20 -13.73 -19.47
CA LYS A 145 42.57 -13.59 -19.98
C LYS A 145 43.15 -12.21 -19.67
N ALA A 146 42.40 -11.14 -19.91
CA ALA A 146 42.83 -9.78 -19.57
C ALA A 146 43.05 -9.58 -18.06
N LYS A 147 42.19 -10.18 -17.21
CA LYS A 147 42.38 -10.17 -15.75
C LYS A 147 43.64 -10.94 -15.33
N LEU A 148 43.91 -12.09 -15.93
CA LEU A 148 45.13 -12.86 -15.66
C LEU A 148 46.37 -12.07 -16.08
N GLU A 149 46.37 -11.50 -17.28
CA GLU A 149 47.51 -10.72 -17.78
C GLU A 149 47.78 -9.46 -16.92
N THR A 150 46.73 -8.76 -16.50
CA THR A 150 46.88 -7.60 -15.59
C THR A 150 47.39 -8.02 -14.21
N LEU A 151 46.98 -9.17 -13.69
CA LEU A 151 47.52 -9.73 -12.45
C LEU A 151 48.98 -10.13 -12.61
N GLU A 152 49.35 -10.81 -13.70
CA GLU A 152 50.72 -11.20 -14.02
C GLU A 152 51.64 -9.98 -14.14
N ARG A 153 51.21 -8.92 -14.84
CA ARG A 153 51.97 -7.66 -14.91
C ARG A 153 52.13 -7.02 -13.53
N LYS A 154 51.09 -7.01 -12.70
CA LYS A 154 51.18 -6.49 -11.32
C LYS A 154 52.12 -7.33 -10.44
N ILE A 155 52.12 -8.65 -10.60
CA ILE A 155 53.03 -9.56 -9.89
C ILE A 155 54.47 -9.34 -10.36
N ALA A 156 54.71 -9.23 -11.67
CA ALA A 156 56.03 -8.99 -12.24
C ALA A 156 56.60 -7.60 -11.89
N LEU A 157 55.76 -6.58 -11.76
CA LEU A 157 56.16 -5.27 -11.25
C LEU A 157 56.45 -5.32 -9.74
N ALA A 158 55.62 -6.03 -8.96
CA ALA A 158 55.84 -6.22 -7.53
C ALA A 158 57.07 -7.10 -7.19
N SER A 159 57.55 -7.93 -8.12
CA SER A 159 58.76 -8.73 -7.94
C SER A 159 60.05 -8.03 -8.39
N ARG A 160 59.96 -6.99 -9.23
CA ARG A 160 61.11 -6.20 -9.69
C ARG A 160 61.52 -5.10 -8.72
N ASP A 161 60.56 -4.47 -8.04
CA ASP A 161 60.82 -3.39 -7.07
C ASP A 161 60.26 -3.76 -5.69
N PRO A 162 61.06 -4.39 -4.80
CA PRO A 162 60.62 -4.70 -3.43
C PRO A 162 60.44 -3.46 -2.54
N GLU A 163 60.88 -2.28 -2.98
CA GLU A 163 60.97 -1.06 -2.16
C GLU A 163 59.76 -0.11 -2.28
N SER A 164 58.80 -0.34 -3.18
CA SER A 164 57.69 0.62 -3.45
C SER A 164 56.27 0.12 -3.09
N SER A 165 56.12 -1.04 -2.43
CA SER A 165 54.78 -1.54 -2.09
C SER A 165 54.40 -1.28 -0.63
N ALA A 166 53.49 -0.33 -0.43
CA ALA A 166 52.84 -0.05 0.84
C ALA A 166 52.20 -1.32 1.42
N GLY A 167 52.61 -1.67 2.65
CA GLY A 167 52.04 -2.77 3.42
C GLY A 167 52.70 -4.12 3.10
N ARG A 168 53.65 -4.52 3.95
CA ARG A 168 54.21 -5.87 4.06
C ARG A 168 53.09 -6.90 3.88
N LYS A 169 52.99 -7.55 2.72
CA LYS A 169 52.06 -8.65 2.50
C LYS A 169 52.49 -9.80 3.41
N HIS A 170 51.91 -9.84 4.61
CA HIS A 170 51.99 -10.99 5.49
C HIS A 170 51.39 -12.16 4.70
N ARG A 171 52.25 -13.08 4.24
CA ARG A 171 51.77 -14.35 3.70
C ARG A 171 51.09 -15.04 4.88
N PHE A 172 49.77 -15.09 4.82
CA PHE A 172 48.95 -15.77 5.78
C PHE A 172 49.04 -17.27 5.45
N ASP A 173 50.04 -17.93 6.04
CA ASP A 173 50.34 -19.36 5.90
C ASP A 173 49.88 -20.14 7.15
N ASP A 174 48.76 -19.74 7.75
CA ASP A 174 48.12 -20.52 8.82
C ASP A 174 47.26 -21.61 8.19
N THR A 175 47.80 -22.82 8.09
CA THR A 175 47.13 -23.98 7.48
C THR A 175 45.86 -24.37 8.24
N GLU A 176 45.89 -24.30 9.57
CA GLU A 176 44.76 -24.65 10.45
C GLU A 176 43.54 -23.75 10.18
N TYR A 177 43.74 -22.42 10.10
CA TYR A 177 42.64 -21.49 9.83
C TYR A 177 42.00 -21.69 8.44
N LEU A 178 42.81 -22.05 7.44
CA LEU A 178 42.33 -22.31 6.09
C LEU A 178 41.48 -23.58 6.02
N GLU A 179 41.87 -24.63 6.77
CA GLU A 179 41.11 -25.87 6.91
C GLU A 179 39.78 -25.61 7.63
N GLU A 180 39.80 -24.92 8.79
CA GLU A 180 38.59 -24.55 9.53
C GLU A 180 37.61 -23.72 8.67
N SER A 181 38.14 -22.75 7.92
CA SER A 181 37.33 -21.93 7.02
C SER A 181 36.68 -22.76 5.91
N GLN A 182 37.40 -23.74 5.36
CA GLN A 182 36.86 -24.65 4.34
C GLN A 182 35.79 -25.57 4.93
N GLU A 183 36.00 -26.11 6.12
CA GLU A 183 35.01 -26.95 6.82
C GLU A 183 33.71 -26.19 7.11
N ILE A 184 33.80 -24.94 7.55
CA ILE A 184 32.61 -24.10 7.78
C ILE A 184 31.85 -23.88 6.46
N ILE A 185 32.55 -23.62 5.36
CA ILE A 185 31.93 -23.42 4.04
C ILE A 185 31.24 -24.70 3.56
N ASP A 186 31.88 -25.85 3.72
CA ASP A 186 31.33 -27.13 3.29
C ASP A 186 30.16 -27.59 4.19
N SER A 187 30.22 -27.29 5.49
CA SER A 187 29.11 -27.49 6.42
C SER A 187 27.87 -26.69 6.01
N VAL A 188 28.04 -25.39 5.70
CA VAL A 188 26.95 -24.54 5.21
C VAL A 188 26.41 -25.04 3.87
N ARG A 189 27.29 -25.42 2.93
CA ARG A 189 26.88 -25.97 1.63
C ARG A 189 26.08 -27.28 1.78
N SER A 190 26.51 -28.17 2.70
CA SER A 190 25.81 -29.41 3.03
C SER A 190 24.44 -29.15 3.66
N ALA A 191 24.35 -28.22 4.61
CA ALA A 191 23.09 -27.83 5.24
C ALA A 191 22.08 -27.22 4.23
N VAL A 192 22.56 -26.40 3.30
CA VAL A 192 21.72 -25.84 2.23
C VAL A 192 21.29 -26.93 1.26
N SER A 193 22.20 -27.83 0.86
CA SER A 193 21.87 -28.94 -0.04
C SER A 193 20.85 -29.90 0.57
N THR A 194 20.98 -30.22 1.85
CA THR A 194 20.04 -31.08 2.58
C THR A 194 18.69 -30.39 2.78
N GLY A 195 18.68 -29.07 3.03
CA GLY A 195 17.45 -28.27 3.11
C GLY A 195 16.74 -28.06 1.77
N TRP A 196 17.45 -28.16 0.65
CA TRP A 196 16.90 -28.03 -0.71
C TRP A 196 16.40 -29.36 -1.30
N CYS A 197 16.72 -30.50 -0.66
CA CYS A 197 16.09 -31.77 -1.01
C CYS A 197 14.60 -31.74 -0.64
N PRO A 198 13.68 -32.07 -1.56
CA PRO A 198 12.25 -32.12 -1.26
C PRO A 198 12.00 -33.17 -0.17
N LEU A 199 11.38 -32.76 0.95
CA LEU A 199 10.99 -33.67 2.01
C LEU A 199 10.09 -34.79 1.44
N PRO A 200 10.31 -36.07 1.82
CA PRO A 200 9.42 -37.15 1.42
C PRO A 200 8.03 -36.87 1.97
N SER A 201 7.02 -36.90 1.09
CA SER A 201 5.63 -36.64 1.42
C SER A 201 5.08 -37.73 2.34
N LYS A 202 5.18 -37.53 3.67
CA LYS A 202 4.26 -38.06 4.69
C LYS A 202 4.72 -37.69 6.12
N CYS A 203 3.82 -36.98 6.82
CA CYS A 203 3.38 -37.18 8.21
C CYS A 203 3.27 -35.87 9.03
N GLY A 204 2.03 -35.54 9.36
CA GLY A 204 1.56 -35.17 10.70
C GLY A 204 2.25 -34.00 11.41
N PHE A 205 1.63 -32.83 11.30
CA PHE A 205 1.78 -31.73 12.25
C PHE A 205 1.42 -32.23 13.66
N ASN A 206 2.42 -32.39 14.52
CA ASN A 206 2.24 -32.50 15.97
C ASN A 206 3.20 -31.51 16.61
N GLU A 207 2.62 -30.46 17.19
CA GLU A 207 3.32 -29.47 18.01
C GLU A 207 4.08 -30.19 19.13
N ARG A 208 5.40 -30.15 19.07
CA ARG A 208 6.26 -30.35 20.24
C ARG A 208 7.06 -29.08 20.46
N THR A 209 6.54 -28.30 21.39
CA THR A 209 7.23 -27.43 22.35
C THR A 209 8.73 -27.21 22.10
N PHE A 210 9.09 -25.96 21.76
CA PHE A 210 10.44 -25.43 21.89
C PHE A 210 10.91 -25.55 23.35
N GLY A 211 11.69 -26.60 23.64
CA GLY A 211 12.49 -26.69 24.85
C GLY A 211 13.77 -25.87 24.69
N ARG A 212 13.97 -24.86 25.54
CA ARG A 212 15.26 -24.17 25.70
C ARG A 212 16.34 -25.18 26.09
N PRO A 213 17.58 -25.07 25.57
CA PRO A 213 18.70 -25.86 26.07
C PRO A 213 19.05 -25.38 27.49
N ALA A 214 19.12 -26.33 28.43
CA ALA A 214 19.64 -26.12 29.77
C ALA A 214 21.17 -25.97 29.70
N GLN A 215 21.70 -24.98 30.40
CA GLN A 215 23.14 -24.79 30.60
C GLN A 215 23.63 -25.83 31.62
N GLU A 216 24.65 -26.60 31.26
CA GLU A 216 25.46 -27.38 32.20
C GLU A 216 26.39 -26.44 32.96
N GLU A 217 26.19 -26.30 34.27
CA GLU A 217 27.20 -25.81 35.20
C GLU A 217 28.04 -27.00 35.69
N GLU A 218 29.29 -27.12 35.19
CA GLU A 218 30.34 -27.83 35.92
C GLU A 218 31.00 -26.87 36.92
N LYS A 219 30.87 -27.16 38.22
CA LYS A 219 31.79 -26.69 39.26
C LYS A 219 32.24 -27.87 40.12
N GLY A 220 33.49 -28.27 39.89
CA GLY A 220 34.53 -28.59 40.89
C GLY A 220 34.21 -29.60 42.00
N GLN A 221 34.86 -30.76 41.91
CA GLN A 221 35.16 -31.63 43.05
C GLN A 221 36.07 -30.91 44.06
N GLY A 222 35.69 -31.00 45.34
CA GLY A 222 36.59 -31.45 46.39
C GLY A 222 36.37 -32.93 46.66
#